data_AF-A0A2D7W6W5-F1
#
_entry.id   AF-A0A2D7W6W5-F1
#
_cell.length_a   1.000
_cell.length_b   1.000
_cell.length_c   1.000
_cell.angle_alpha   90.00
_cell.angle_beta   90.00
_cell.angle_gamma   90.00
#
_symmetry.space_group_name_H-M   'P 1'
#
loop_
_entity.id
_entity.type
_entity.pdbx_description
1 polymer ?
#
loop_
_entity_poly.entity_id
_entity_poly.type
_entity_poly.pdbx_seq_one_letter_code
_entity_poly.pdbx_strand_id
1 'polypeptide(L)'
;MNPDKKSKLLVAKGSFEAMGGAERDLIRTLPALNQLFEVKVATIHISPELTNVCQNEGIELLHPEKKWNLPKGVISTILDRGTDTASIAWQNIPRIREYLLESDAIHLVSGDGSLPLINHIPEEKIVHLYLLEPHRGLYEDTLHRRVDGSPKQNIFITN
;
A
#
# COMPACT_ATOMS: atom_id res chain seq x y z
N MET A 1 18.99 15.74 17.18
CA MET A 1 17.61 15.23 17.16
C MET A 1 17.02 15.54 18.53
N ASN A 2 15.87 16.22 18.62
CA ASN A 2 15.23 16.51 19.91
C ASN A 2 14.59 15.19 20.41
N PRO A 3 15.02 14.62 21.56
CA PRO A 3 14.49 13.34 22.05
C PRO A 3 12.98 13.37 22.31
N ASP A 4 12.38 14.55 22.49
CA ASP A 4 10.95 14.70 22.75
C ASP A 4 10.08 14.81 21.49
N LYS A 5 10.70 14.94 20.30
CA LYS A 5 9.96 15.05 19.03
C LYS A 5 9.90 13.69 18.35
N LYS A 6 8.71 13.09 18.31
CA LYS A 6 8.45 11.89 17.49
C LYS A 6 8.76 12.17 16.02
N SER A 7 9.41 11.22 15.36
CA SER A 7 9.61 11.27 13.91
C SER A 7 8.27 11.11 13.19
N LYS A 8 8.10 11.80 12.06
CA LYS A 8 6.92 11.73 11.21
C LYS A 8 6.98 10.50 10.32
N LEU A 9 6.00 9.61 10.45
CA LEU A 9 5.91 8.37 9.68
C LEU A 9 4.65 8.39 8.81
N LEU A 10 4.82 8.29 7.49
CA LEU A 10 3.70 8.02 6.59
C LEU A 10 3.56 6.51 6.38
N VAL A 11 2.49 5.94 6.90
CA VAL A 11 2.12 4.54 6.64
C VAL A 11 1.22 4.50 5.41
N ALA A 12 1.59 3.76 4.37
CA ALA A 12 0.87 3.73 3.11
C ALA A 12 0.54 2.31 2.67
N LYS A 13 -0.68 2.11 2.20
CA LYS A 13 -1.13 0.89 1.52
C LYS A 13 -2.22 1.23 0.52
N GLY A 14 -2.16 0.68 -0.68
CA GLY A 14 -3.05 1.02 -1.78
C GLY A 14 -4.51 0.71 -1.50
N SER A 15 -4.80 -0.55 -1.14
CA SER A 15 -6.17 -0.98 -0.90
C SER A 15 -6.35 -1.74 0.41
N PHE A 16 -7.42 -1.39 1.11
CA PHE A 16 -7.97 -2.14 2.24
C PHE A 16 -9.27 -2.87 1.86
N GLU A 17 -9.60 -3.03 0.58
CA GLU A 17 -10.86 -3.68 0.14
C GLU A 17 -10.97 -5.13 0.60
N ALA A 18 -9.90 -5.89 0.38
CA ALA A 18 -9.89 -7.32 0.63
C ALA A 18 -10.01 -7.65 2.12
N MET A 19 -9.63 -6.70 3.00
CA MET A 19 -9.56 -6.87 4.45
C MET A 19 -8.95 -8.24 4.82
N GLY A 20 -7.84 -8.60 4.18
CA GLY A 20 -7.10 -9.86 4.37
C GLY A 20 -6.18 -9.82 5.58
N GLY A 21 -5.24 -10.78 5.64
CA GLY A 21 -4.28 -10.86 6.75
C GLY A 21 -3.40 -9.61 6.84
N ALA A 22 -2.92 -9.13 5.69
CA ALA A 22 -2.04 -7.97 5.63
C ALA A 22 -2.73 -6.67 6.08
N GLU A 23 -3.96 -6.42 5.63
CA GLU A 23 -4.76 -5.25 6.00
C GLU A 23 -5.06 -5.24 7.50
N ARG A 24 -5.51 -6.38 8.04
CA ARG A 24 -5.85 -6.51 9.46
C ARG A 24 -4.63 -6.36 10.35
N ASP A 25 -3.50 -6.95 9.95
CA ASP A 25 -2.25 -6.80 10.70
C ASP A 25 -1.80 -5.35 10.74
N LEU A 26 -1.80 -4.67 9.58
CA LEU A 26 -1.46 -3.25 9.51
C LEU A 26 -2.36 -2.41 10.42
N ILE A 27 -3.70 -2.54 10.30
CA ILE A 27 -4.66 -1.81 11.14
C ILE A 27 -4.39 -2.03 12.64
N ARG A 28 -4.14 -3.29 13.04
CA ARG A 28 -3.87 -3.65 14.44
C ARG A 28 -2.57 -3.04 14.97
N THR A 29 -1.59 -2.79 14.11
CA THR A 29 -0.29 -2.21 14.51
C THR A 29 -0.30 -0.69 14.59
N LEU A 30 -1.26 0.00 13.94
CA LEU A 30 -1.32 1.47 13.91
C LEU A 30 -1.27 2.14 15.30
N PRO A 31 -2.02 1.68 16.33
CA PRO A 31 -1.94 2.28 17.66
C PRO A 31 -0.52 2.23 18.25
N ALA A 32 0.15 1.10 18.12
CA ALA A 32 1.52 0.92 18.62
C ALA A 32 2.52 1.79 17.84
N LEU A 33 2.37 1.90 16.52
CA LEU A 33 3.19 2.80 15.71
C LEU A 33 2.96 4.26 16.11
N ASN A 34 1.72 4.67 16.39
CA ASN A 34 1.39 6.05 16.78
C ASN A 34 1.91 6.43 18.19
N GLN A 35 2.21 5.44 19.03
CA GLN A 35 2.92 5.68 20.29
C GLN A 35 4.40 6.05 20.05
N LEU A 36 5.01 5.53 18.98
CA LEU A 36 6.43 5.72 18.66
C LEU A 36 6.68 6.89 17.68
N PHE A 37 5.75 7.12 16.76
CA PHE A 37 5.86 8.08 15.66
C PHE A 37 4.67 9.05 15.65
N GLU A 38 4.83 10.19 14.98
CA GLU A 38 3.69 10.99 14.53
C GLU A 38 3.18 10.35 13.24
N VAL A 39 2.17 9.47 13.36
CA VAL A 39 1.69 8.66 12.23
C VAL A 39 0.62 9.39 11.44
N LYS A 40 0.76 9.33 10.11
CA LYS A 40 -0.33 9.56 9.16
C LYS A 40 -0.49 8.32 8.31
N VAL A 41 -1.72 8.02 7.91
CA VAL A 41 -2.01 6.89 7.02
C VAL A 41 -2.46 7.41 5.68
N ALA A 42 -1.97 6.83 4.59
CA ALA A 42 -2.45 7.12 3.23
C ALA A 42 -2.93 5.86 2.52
N THR A 43 -4.09 5.95 1.86
CA THR A 43 -4.67 4.88 1.05
C THR A 43 -5.46 5.44 -0.13
N ILE A 44 -5.47 4.73 -1.26
CA ILE A 44 -6.35 5.04 -2.39
C ILE A 44 -7.68 4.30 -2.32
N HIS A 45 -7.79 3.32 -1.42
CA HIS A 45 -9.03 2.59 -1.18
C HIS A 45 -9.23 2.27 0.31
N ILE A 46 -10.14 3.03 0.92
CA ILE A 46 -10.44 3.04 2.36
C ILE A 46 -11.41 1.91 2.77
N SER A 47 -11.24 1.39 3.99
CA SER A 47 -12.20 0.49 4.65
C SER A 47 -12.79 1.12 5.92
N PRO A 48 -14.01 0.72 6.35
CA PRO A 48 -14.59 1.19 7.60
C PRO A 48 -13.69 0.91 8.83
N GLU A 49 -13.03 -0.24 8.86
CA GLU A 49 -12.14 -0.66 9.95
C GLU A 49 -10.95 0.27 10.07
N LEU A 50 -10.34 0.66 8.94
CA LEU A 50 -9.25 1.62 8.93
C LEU A 50 -9.72 2.99 9.43
N THR A 51 -10.85 3.48 8.93
CA THR A 51 -11.43 4.76 9.37
C THR A 51 -11.64 4.79 10.87
N ASN A 52 -12.25 3.74 11.43
CA ASN A 52 -12.54 3.66 12.86
C ASN A 52 -11.27 3.69 13.71
N VAL A 53 -10.24 2.93 13.33
CA VAL A 53 -8.97 2.93 14.08
C VAL A 53 -8.27 4.28 13.97
N CYS A 54 -8.20 4.88 12.77
CA CYS A 54 -7.60 6.21 12.62
C CYS A 54 -8.31 7.28 13.45
N GLN A 55 -9.65 7.27 13.47
CA GLN A 55 -10.44 8.20 14.29
C GLN A 55 -10.19 8.00 15.80
N ASN A 56 -10.18 6.75 16.27
CA ASN A 56 -9.96 6.43 17.69
C ASN A 56 -8.56 6.80 18.18
N GLU A 57 -7.55 6.65 17.31
CA GLU A 57 -6.15 6.93 17.64
C GLU A 57 -5.72 8.38 17.32
N GLY A 58 -6.62 9.21 16.78
CA GLY A 58 -6.29 10.57 16.34
C GLY A 58 -5.28 10.62 15.19
N ILE A 59 -5.25 9.58 14.35
CA ILE A 59 -4.37 9.47 13.19
C ILE A 59 -5.05 10.11 11.98
N GLU A 60 -4.34 11.03 11.32
CA GLU A 60 -4.81 11.63 10.07
C GLU A 60 -4.81 10.59 8.95
N LEU A 61 -5.98 10.38 8.33
CA LEU A 61 -6.19 9.43 7.24
C LEU A 61 -6.36 10.16 5.92
N LEU A 62 -5.39 9.98 5.03
CA LEU A 62 -5.30 10.59 3.71
C LEU A 62 -5.88 9.63 2.66
N HIS A 63 -6.83 10.11 1.88
CA HIS A 63 -7.44 9.35 0.81
C HIS A 63 -7.99 10.29 -0.28
N PRO A 64 -8.20 9.82 -1.52
CA PRO A 64 -8.81 10.64 -2.56
C PRO A 64 -10.29 10.86 -2.26
N GLU A 65 -10.87 11.95 -2.76
CA GLU A 65 -12.32 12.21 -2.65
C GLU A 65 -13.14 11.15 -3.40
N LYS A 66 -12.63 10.71 -4.55
CA LYS A 66 -13.23 9.64 -5.35
C LYS A 66 -12.51 8.34 -5.05
N LYS A 67 -13.27 7.31 -4.65
CA LYS A 67 -12.73 5.96 -4.45
C LYS A 67 -12.10 5.44 -5.72
N TRP A 68 -10.88 4.93 -5.61
CA TRP A 68 -10.26 4.15 -6.68
C TRP A 68 -10.99 2.81 -6.79
N ASN A 69 -11.32 2.41 -8.02
CA ASN A 69 -11.86 1.08 -8.30
C ASN A 69 -10.76 0.26 -8.95
N LEU A 70 -10.48 -0.92 -8.39
CA LEU A 70 -9.55 -1.86 -9.00
C LEU A 70 -10.06 -2.22 -10.41
N PRO A 71 -9.25 -2.03 -11.48
CA PRO A 71 -9.64 -2.43 -12.82
C PRO A 71 -9.94 -3.94 -12.85
N LYS A 72 -11.19 -4.32 -13.12
CA LYS A 72 -11.59 -5.72 -13.23
C LYS A 72 -11.26 -6.25 -14.62
N GLY A 73 -10.19 -7.03 -14.74
CA GLY A 73 -9.86 -7.76 -15.96
C GLY A 73 -8.53 -8.51 -15.85
N VAL A 74 -8.52 -9.80 -16.17
CA VAL A 74 -7.32 -10.68 -16.20
C VAL A 74 -6.19 -10.08 -17.08
N ILE A 75 -6.54 -9.22 -18.04
CA ILE A 75 -5.60 -8.54 -18.95
C ILE A 75 -5.05 -7.22 -18.35
N SER A 76 -5.75 -6.56 -17.42
CA SER A 76 -5.26 -5.33 -16.76
C SER A 76 -4.29 -5.57 -15.61
N THR A 77 -4.19 -6.81 -15.14
CA THR A 77 -3.23 -7.25 -14.11
C THR A 77 -1.82 -7.44 -14.70
N ILE A 78 -1.71 -7.65 -16.03
CA ILE A 78 -0.47 -7.93 -16.75
C ILE A 78 0.09 -6.70 -17.50
N LEU A 79 -0.75 -5.70 -17.78
CA LEU A 79 -0.37 -4.48 -18.51
C LEU A 79 -0.47 -3.26 -17.60
N ASP A 80 0.53 -2.38 -17.65
CA ASP A 80 0.78 -1.11 -16.91
C ASP A 80 -0.42 -0.19 -16.55
N ARG A 81 -1.65 -0.49 -17.00
CA ARG A 81 -2.87 0.29 -16.70
C ARG A 81 -3.31 0.21 -15.24
N GLY A 82 -3.01 -0.90 -14.53
CA GLY A 82 -3.23 -0.97 -13.08
C GLY A 82 -2.34 0.00 -12.32
N THR A 83 -1.08 0.12 -12.74
CA THR A 83 -0.08 1.07 -12.25
C THR A 83 -0.52 2.51 -12.52
N ASP A 84 -0.99 2.81 -13.73
CA ASP A 84 -1.42 4.15 -14.12
C ASP A 84 -2.64 4.65 -13.32
N THR A 85 -3.67 3.82 -13.18
CA THR A 85 -4.90 4.25 -12.45
C THR A 85 -4.67 4.42 -10.96
N ALA A 86 -3.85 3.55 -10.35
CA ALA A 86 -3.47 3.67 -8.95
C ALA A 86 -2.54 4.87 -8.73
N SER A 87 -1.58 5.12 -9.62
CA SER A 87 -0.73 6.32 -9.58
C SER A 87 -1.56 7.60 -9.67
N ILE A 88 -2.55 7.65 -10.58
CA ILE A 88 -3.50 8.77 -10.66
C ILE A 88 -4.30 8.91 -9.35
N ALA A 89 -4.73 7.80 -8.76
CA ALA A 89 -5.46 7.85 -7.49
C ALA A 89 -4.60 8.39 -6.34
N TRP A 90 -3.32 7.99 -6.26
CA TRP A 90 -2.36 8.54 -5.30
C TRP A 90 -2.15 10.03 -5.51
N GLN A 91 -1.97 10.48 -6.76
CA GLN A 91 -1.83 11.89 -7.12
C GLN A 91 -3.05 12.73 -6.70
N ASN A 92 -4.25 12.15 -6.72
CA ASN A 92 -5.50 12.81 -6.35
C ASN A 92 -5.75 12.86 -4.84
N ILE A 93 -4.87 12.29 -4.00
CA ILE A 93 -4.94 12.52 -2.55
C ILE A 93 -4.53 13.98 -2.28
N PRO A 94 -5.40 14.78 -1.63
CA PRO A 94 -5.07 16.16 -1.32
C PRO A 94 -3.76 16.29 -0.56
N ARG A 95 -2.88 17.18 -1.03
CA ARG A 95 -1.58 17.51 -0.41
C ARG A 95 -0.63 16.31 -0.24
N ILE A 96 -0.84 15.18 -0.93
CA ILE A 96 0.01 13.98 -0.80
C ILE A 96 1.51 14.28 -0.94
N ARG A 97 1.87 15.16 -1.89
CA ARG A 97 3.26 15.56 -2.12
C ARG A 97 3.87 16.27 -0.91
N GLU A 98 3.10 17.10 -0.20
CA GLU A 98 3.54 17.77 1.01
C GLU A 98 3.76 16.75 2.13
N TYR A 99 2.81 15.82 2.34
CA TYR A 99 2.97 14.77 3.36
C TYR A 99 4.18 13.86 3.08
N LEU A 100 4.44 13.51 1.82
CA LEU A 100 5.63 12.76 1.42
C LEU A 100 6.92 13.54 1.71
N LEU A 101 6.95 14.84 1.42
CA LEU A 101 8.11 15.71 1.68
C LEU A 101 8.32 16.00 3.17
N GLU A 102 7.26 16.06 3.98
CA GLU A 102 7.36 16.35 5.40
C GLU A 102 7.66 15.11 6.27
N SER A 103 7.41 13.91 5.75
CA SER A 103 7.64 12.66 6.49
C SER A 103 9.13 12.35 6.59
N ASP A 104 9.58 11.88 7.75
CA ASP A 104 10.97 11.45 7.95
C ASP A 104 11.22 10.09 7.29
N ALA A 105 10.20 9.22 7.28
CA ALA A 105 10.22 7.94 6.59
C ALA A 105 8.82 7.56 6.08
N ILE A 106 8.79 6.66 5.11
CA ILE A 106 7.57 6.10 4.52
C ILE A 106 7.57 4.60 4.75
N HIS A 107 6.54 4.10 5.43
CA HIS A 107 6.30 2.67 5.58
C HIS A 107 5.27 2.23 4.55
N LEU A 108 5.73 1.66 3.44
CA LEU A 108 4.89 1.21 2.34
C LEU A 108 4.60 -0.28 2.48
N VAL A 109 3.33 -0.63 2.65
CA VAL A 109 2.88 -2.03 2.75
C VAL A 109 2.34 -2.49 1.40
N SER A 110 2.80 -3.64 0.91
CA SER A 110 2.36 -4.20 -0.38
C SER A 110 0.89 -4.55 -0.40
N GLY A 111 0.35 -4.67 -1.62
CA GLY A 111 -1.05 -4.93 -1.90
C GLY A 111 -1.46 -4.25 -3.20
N ASP A 112 -2.71 -4.44 -3.58
CA ASP A 112 -3.25 -3.84 -4.81
C ASP A 112 -3.12 -2.32 -4.76
N GLY A 113 -2.54 -1.75 -5.81
CA GLY A 113 -2.34 -0.31 -5.95
C GLY A 113 -1.30 0.32 -5.01
N SER A 114 -0.56 -0.45 -4.19
CA SER A 114 0.43 0.12 -3.25
C SER A 114 1.68 0.66 -3.95
N LEU A 115 2.30 -0.15 -4.82
CA LEU A 115 3.62 0.15 -5.39
C LEU A 115 3.69 1.42 -6.26
N PRO A 116 2.63 1.79 -7.02
CA PRO A 116 2.63 3.04 -7.79
C PRO A 116 2.86 4.31 -6.96
N LEU A 117 2.67 4.27 -5.63
CA LEU A 117 3.03 5.38 -4.75
C LEU A 117 4.51 5.76 -4.88
N ILE A 118 5.40 4.79 -5.12
CA ILE A 118 6.85 4.99 -5.22
C ILE A 118 7.20 6.07 -6.25
N ASN A 119 6.45 6.16 -7.35
CA ASN A 119 6.67 7.15 -8.41
C ASN A 119 6.40 8.61 -7.96
N HIS A 120 5.78 8.79 -6.79
CA HIS A 120 5.49 10.10 -6.21
C HIS A 120 6.42 10.44 -5.04
N ILE A 121 7.21 9.47 -4.56
CA ILE A 121 8.12 9.64 -3.42
C ILE A 121 9.41 10.35 -3.91
N PRO A 122 9.83 11.45 -3.27
CA PRO A 122 11.13 12.06 -3.55
C PRO A 122 12.30 11.09 -3.33
N GLU A 123 13.31 11.11 -4.20
CA GLU A 123 14.43 10.14 -4.19
C GLU A 123 15.22 10.12 -2.88
N GLU A 124 15.26 11.25 -2.17
CA GLU A 124 15.96 11.40 -0.90
C GLU A 124 15.23 10.79 0.31
N LYS A 125 13.99 10.30 0.13
CA LYS A 125 13.19 9.77 1.23
C LYS A 125 13.50 8.32 1.55
N ILE A 126 13.52 8.01 2.84
CA ILE A 126 13.67 6.66 3.34
C ILE A 126 12.33 5.92 3.18
N VAL A 127 12.35 4.84 2.41
CA VAL A 127 11.19 3.98 2.21
C VAL A 127 11.46 2.61 2.80
N HIS A 128 10.66 2.21 3.78
CA HIS A 128 10.60 0.84 4.27
C HIS A 128 9.44 0.12 3.57
N LEU A 129 9.77 -0.70 2.58
CA LEU A 129 8.81 -1.55 1.87
C LEU A 129 8.58 -2.85 2.65
N TYR A 130 7.34 -3.09 3.06
CA TYR A 130 6.93 -4.30 3.77
C TYR A 130 6.05 -5.20 2.90
N LEU A 131 6.59 -6.37 2.55
CA LEU A 131 5.96 -7.37 1.70
C LEU A 131 5.32 -8.46 2.56
N LEU A 132 4.07 -8.26 2.98
CA LEU A 132 3.30 -9.24 3.78
C LEU A 132 2.88 -10.47 2.96
N GLU A 133 2.58 -10.26 1.69
CA GLU A 133 2.37 -11.32 0.71
C GLU A 133 3.26 -11.04 -0.51
N PRO A 134 3.80 -12.08 -1.18
CA PRO A 134 4.44 -11.89 -2.46
C PRO A 134 3.44 -11.22 -3.40
N HIS A 135 3.84 -10.10 -4.00
CA HIS A 135 2.98 -9.42 -4.97
C HIS A 135 2.65 -10.39 -6.10
N ARG A 136 1.37 -10.68 -6.32
CA ARG A 136 0.94 -11.75 -7.23
C ARG A 136 1.51 -11.56 -8.63
N GLY A 137 1.62 -10.31 -9.11
CA GLY A 137 2.24 -9.97 -10.41
C GLY A 137 3.77 -10.08 -10.49
N LEU A 138 4.50 -10.24 -9.37
CA LEU A 138 5.97 -10.41 -9.37
C LEU A 138 6.41 -11.88 -9.50
N TYR A 139 5.50 -12.84 -9.28
CA TYR A 139 5.82 -14.26 -9.17
C TYR A 139 4.83 -15.20 -9.89
N GLU A 140 3.92 -14.69 -10.72
CA GLU A 140 2.87 -15.49 -11.37
C GLU A 140 3.45 -16.73 -12.07
N ASP A 141 4.53 -16.57 -12.85
CA ASP A 141 5.17 -17.69 -13.54
C ASP A 141 5.81 -18.72 -12.61
N THR A 142 6.19 -18.33 -11.39
CA THR A 142 6.88 -19.21 -10.43
C THR A 142 5.94 -19.90 -9.45
N LEU A 143 4.78 -19.30 -9.17
CA LEU A 143 3.74 -19.88 -8.30
C LEU A 143 3.17 -21.17 -8.91
N HIS A 144 3.03 -21.19 -10.23
CA HIS A 144 2.68 -22.37 -11.01
C HIS A 144 3.86 -23.31 -11.25
N ARG A 145 5.06 -23.03 -10.72
CA ARG A 145 6.25 -23.88 -10.88
C ARG A 145 6.70 -24.52 -9.56
N ARG A 146 7.34 -25.67 -9.67
CA ARG A 146 8.02 -26.38 -8.58
C ARG A 146 9.39 -25.74 -8.33
N VAL A 147 10.08 -26.20 -7.29
CA VAL A 147 11.44 -25.72 -6.92
C VAL A 147 12.45 -25.88 -8.06
N ASP A 148 12.25 -26.86 -8.94
CA ASP A 148 13.06 -27.11 -10.14
C ASP A 148 12.61 -26.31 -11.39
N GLY A 149 11.62 -25.43 -11.26
CA GLY A 149 11.09 -24.61 -12.37
C GLY A 149 10.07 -25.32 -13.28
N SER A 150 9.73 -26.58 -13.01
CA SER A 150 8.72 -27.33 -13.78
C SER A 150 7.29 -26.93 -13.38
N PRO A 151 6.29 -26.95 -14.30
CA PRO A 151 4.92 -26.60 -13.96
C PRO A 151 4.29 -27.56 -12.93
N LYS A 152 3.57 -27.03 -11.94
CA LYS A 152 2.76 -27.78 -10.97
C LYS A 152 1.51 -28.38 -11.64
N GLN A 153 0.94 -27.70 -12.64
CA GLN A 153 -0.24 -28.11 -13.40
C GLN A 153 -0.11 -27.67 -14.88
N ASN A 154 -0.94 -28.22 -15.77
CA ASN A 154 -0.90 -27.90 -17.19
C ASN A 154 -1.39 -26.46 -17.43
N ILE A 155 -0.46 -25.58 -17.81
CA ILE A 155 -0.65 -24.13 -17.91
C ILE A 155 -1.75 -23.74 -18.92
N PHE A 156 -2.09 -24.63 -19.85
CA PHE A 156 -3.18 -24.43 -20.82
C PHE A 156 -4.60 -24.41 -20.22
N ILE A 157 -4.80 -24.89 -18.98
CA ILE A 157 -6.15 -25.03 -18.38
C ILE A 157 -6.47 -23.87 -17.41
N THR A 158 -5.48 -23.04 -17.06
CA THR A 158 -5.61 -22.01 -16.02
C THR A 158 -5.55 -20.56 -16.52
N ASN A 159 -5.51 -20.34 -17.84
CA ASN A 159 -5.56 -19.00 -18.46
C ASN A 159 -6.94 -18.71 -19.08
#